data_AF-A0A950G9H8-F1
#
_entry.id   AF-A0A950G9H8-F1
#
_cell.length_a   1.000
_cell.length_b   1.000
_cell.length_c   1.000
_cell.angle_alpha   90.00
_cell.angle_beta   90.00
_cell.angle_gamma   90.00
#
_symmetry.space_group_name_H-M   'P 1'
#
loop_
_entity.id
_entity.type
_entity.pdbx_description
1 polymer ?
#
loop_
_entity_poly.entity_id
_entity_poly.type
_entity_poly.pdbx_seq_one_letter_code
_entity_poly.pdbx_strand_id
1 'polypeptide(L)'
;HVDAFPSRPMRGRRILRLFCNIAPDGAPRAWRVGEPFAAFAGRFLPRTGSAVPGSAWFLERLGITKGRRSEYDRIMLRLHDVGKLDAGYQANGPKAAVSFAAGTTWLCFTDQVLHAAVAGHCALEQTFHLPVAAMTHPERSPLRVLERLAGRVLI
;
A
#
# COMPACT_ATOMS: atom_id res chain seq x y z
N HIS A 1 0.28 -7.38 0.41
CA HIS A 1 -0.61 -6.24 0.77
C HIS A 1 -0.11 -5.00 0.05
N VAL A 2 -0.85 -3.90 0.11
CA VAL A 2 -0.35 -2.55 -0.21
C VAL A 2 -0.22 -1.76 1.08
N ASP A 3 0.77 -0.88 1.17
CA ASP A 3 0.99 -0.11 2.38
C ASP A 3 -0.11 0.93 2.59
N ALA A 4 -0.66 0.93 3.80
CA ALA A 4 -1.58 1.94 4.29
C ALA A 4 -1.35 2.13 5.79
N PHE A 5 -1.13 3.37 6.22
CA PHE A 5 -0.83 3.66 7.62
C PHE A 5 -2.10 4.06 8.40
N PRO A 6 -2.49 3.32 9.46
CA PRO A 6 -3.74 3.59 10.18
C PRO A 6 -3.67 4.91 10.95
N SER A 7 -2.52 5.25 11.52
CA SER A 7 -2.31 6.44 12.35
C SER A 7 -1.80 7.67 11.59
N ARG A 8 -1.34 7.51 10.35
CA ARG A 8 -0.77 8.59 9.52
C ARG A 8 -1.47 8.63 8.16
N PRO A 9 -2.57 9.40 8.03
CA PRO A 9 -3.27 9.56 6.76
C PRO A 9 -2.32 10.13 5.69
N MET A 10 -2.31 9.51 4.51
CA MET A 10 -1.47 9.92 3.40
C MET A 10 -2.10 11.04 2.59
N ARG A 11 -3.43 11.14 2.59
CA ARG A 11 -4.20 12.11 1.80
C ARG A 11 -3.71 12.14 0.35
N GLY A 12 -3.56 10.95 -0.22
CA GLY A 12 -3.18 10.77 -1.62
C GLY A 12 -1.69 10.83 -1.92
N ARG A 13 -0.84 11.28 -0.99
CA ARG A 13 0.62 11.24 -1.17
C ARG A 13 1.09 9.80 -1.37
N ARG A 14 2.07 9.63 -2.24
CA ARG A 14 2.65 8.33 -2.56
C ARG A 14 3.60 7.87 -1.46
N ILE A 15 3.65 6.55 -1.24
CA ILE A 15 4.62 5.90 -0.36
C ILE A 15 5.68 5.24 -1.23
N LEU A 16 6.84 5.88 -1.37
CA LEU A 16 8.00 5.33 -2.07
C LEU A 16 8.98 4.79 -1.03
N ARG A 17 9.32 3.51 -1.11
CA ARG A 17 10.25 2.89 -0.17
C ARG A 17 11.49 2.38 -0.90
N LEU A 18 12.65 2.78 -0.36
CA LEU A 18 13.95 2.23 -0.71
C LEU A 18 14.29 1.17 0.31
N PHE A 19 14.75 0.02 -0.17
CA PHE A 19 15.20 -1.09 0.65
C PHE A 19 16.62 -1.47 0.25
N CYS A 20 17.43 -1.85 1.22
CA CYS A 20 18.74 -2.45 0.99
C CYS A 20 18.87 -3.72 1.83
N ASN A 21 19.20 -4.85 1.19
CA ASN A 21 19.50 -6.08 1.91
C ASN A 21 20.95 -6.03 2.41
N ILE A 22 21.12 -6.01 3.73
CA ILE A 22 22.43 -5.92 4.39
C ILE A 22 22.76 -7.18 5.19
N ALA A 23 22.16 -8.32 4.84
CA ALA A 23 22.43 -9.60 5.49
C ALA A 23 23.93 -9.97 5.36
N PRO A 24 24.66 -10.10 6.50
CA PRO A 24 26.10 -10.33 6.49
C PRO A 24 26.48 -11.76 6.08
N ASP A 25 25.56 -12.70 6.19
CA ASP A 25 25.71 -14.11 5.84
C ASP A 25 25.36 -14.41 4.38
N GLY A 26 25.05 -13.37 3.58
CA GLY A 26 24.65 -13.52 2.19
C GLY A 26 23.19 -13.95 1.99
N ALA A 27 22.38 -14.03 3.05
CA ALA A 27 21.00 -14.49 2.94
C ALA A 27 20.16 -13.58 2.02
N PRO A 28 19.41 -14.16 1.06
CA PRO A 28 18.53 -13.37 0.21
C PRO A 28 17.28 -12.92 0.96
N ARG A 29 16.75 -11.76 0.56
CA ARG A 29 15.43 -11.29 0.99
C ARG A 29 14.39 -11.76 -0.02
N ALA A 30 13.60 -12.76 0.36
CA ALA A 30 12.58 -13.34 -0.50
C ALA A 30 11.27 -12.55 -0.38
N TRP A 31 10.77 -12.09 -1.51
CA TRP A 31 9.50 -11.38 -1.64
C TRP A 31 8.53 -12.15 -2.53
N ARG A 32 7.23 -11.95 -2.27
CA ARG A 32 6.15 -12.27 -3.22
C ARG A 32 5.53 -10.97 -3.69
N VAL A 33 5.57 -10.74 -4.99
CA VAL A 33 4.96 -9.58 -5.65
C VAL A 33 3.63 -10.01 -6.26
N GLY A 34 2.55 -9.31 -5.94
CA GLY A 34 1.20 -9.63 -6.39
C GLY A 34 0.86 -9.09 -7.77
N GLU A 35 -0.41 -9.22 -8.14
CA GLU A 35 -0.97 -8.67 -9.37
C GLU A 35 -0.95 -7.12 -9.40
N PRO A 36 -1.17 -6.49 -10.57
CA PRO A 36 -1.26 -5.04 -10.68
C PRO A 36 -2.34 -4.42 -9.79
N PHE A 37 -2.04 -3.24 -9.21
CA PHE A 37 -2.93 -2.55 -8.28
C PHE A 37 -4.36 -2.38 -8.79
N ALA A 38 -4.55 -1.99 -10.06
CA ALA A 38 -5.88 -1.75 -10.62
C ALA A 38 -6.75 -3.02 -10.63
N ALA A 39 -6.16 -4.19 -10.91
CA ALA A 39 -6.86 -5.47 -10.89
C ALA A 39 -7.24 -5.86 -9.46
N PHE A 40 -6.31 -5.71 -8.51
CA PHE A 40 -6.58 -5.92 -7.10
C PHE A 40 -7.67 -4.97 -6.56
N ALA A 41 -7.54 -3.68 -6.81
CA ALA A 41 -8.49 -2.67 -6.39
C ALA A 41 -9.88 -2.93 -6.99
N GLY A 42 -9.98 -3.24 -8.29
CA GLY A 42 -11.25 -3.57 -8.93
C GLY A 42 -11.98 -4.75 -8.27
N ARG A 43 -11.24 -5.77 -7.82
CA ARG A 43 -11.80 -6.94 -7.13
C ARG A 43 -12.30 -6.63 -5.72
N PHE A 44 -11.56 -5.83 -4.97
CA PHE A 44 -11.81 -5.64 -3.53
C PHE A 44 -12.51 -4.34 -3.18
N LEU A 45 -12.58 -3.36 -4.08
CA LEU A 45 -13.24 -2.07 -3.85
C LEU A 45 -14.71 -2.22 -3.39
N PRO A 46 -15.54 -3.10 -3.99
CA PRO A 46 -16.91 -3.31 -3.52
C PRO A 46 -17.01 -3.79 -2.06
N ARG A 47 -15.97 -4.46 -1.55
CA ARG A 47 -15.91 -5.00 -0.17
C ARG A 47 -15.41 -3.99 0.85
N THR A 48 -15.00 -2.79 0.43
CA THR A 48 -14.49 -1.75 1.34
C THR A 48 -15.61 -1.05 2.13
N GLY A 49 -16.85 -1.13 1.64
CA GLY A 49 -18.03 -0.53 2.27
C GLY A 49 -18.01 1.00 2.30
N SER A 50 -19.12 1.56 2.78
CA SER A 50 -19.27 3.01 2.98
C SER A 50 -18.58 3.49 4.25
N ALA A 51 -18.20 4.76 4.26
CA ALA A 51 -17.69 5.39 5.47
C ALA A 51 -18.81 5.61 6.48
N VAL A 52 -18.52 5.44 7.77
CA VAL A 52 -19.43 5.89 8.83
C VAL A 52 -19.29 7.42 8.95
N PRO A 53 -20.36 8.20 8.74
CA PRO A 53 -20.30 9.65 8.83
C PRO A 53 -19.74 10.10 10.20
N GLY A 54 -18.85 11.11 10.21
CA GLY A 54 -18.27 11.66 11.43
C GLY A 54 -17.11 10.87 12.06
N SER A 55 -16.89 9.61 11.66
CA SER A 55 -15.83 8.76 12.23
C SER A 55 -14.42 9.36 12.07
N ALA A 56 -14.09 9.91 10.90
CA ALA A 56 -12.79 10.52 10.64
C ALA A 56 -12.52 11.74 11.54
N TRP A 57 -13.55 12.52 11.86
CA TRP A 57 -13.44 13.67 12.76
C TRP A 57 -13.25 13.22 14.21
N PHE A 58 -13.98 12.20 14.64
CA PHE A 58 -13.86 11.64 15.99
C PHE A 58 -12.46 11.04 16.23
N LEU A 59 -11.94 10.27 15.26
CA LEU A 59 -10.61 9.67 15.33
C LEU A 59 -9.48 10.70 15.41
N GLU A 60 -9.61 11.80 14.66
CA GLU A 60 -8.68 12.93 14.73
C GLU A 60 -8.75 13.62 16.09
N ARG A 61 -9.97 13.90 16.58
CA ARG A 61 -10.17 14.61 17.85
C ARG A 61 -9.72 13.80 19.07
N LEU A 62 -9.75 12.48 18.99
CA LEU A 62 -9.18 11.58 20.00
C LEU A 62 -7.65 11.39 19.85
N GLY A 63 -7.00 12.01 18.86
CA GLY A 63 -5.56 11.89 18.63
C GLY A 63 -5.11 10.51 18.13
N ILE A 64 -6.04 9.64 17.75
CA ILE A 64 -5.76 8.29 17.24
C ILE A 64 -5.12 8.37 15.86
N THR A 65 -5.52 9.36 15.06
CA THR A 65 -4.88 9.68 13.78
C THR A 65 -4.20 11.04 13.85
N LYS A 66 -3.00 11.15 13.26
CA LYS A 66 -2.24 12.40 13.17
C LYS A 66 -2.79 13.32 12.05
N GLY A 67 -4.09 13.59 12.10
CA GLY A 67 -4.86 14.38 11.13
C GLY A 67 -6.13 13.67 10.63
N ARG A 68 -6.98 14.42 9.93
CA ARG A 68 -8.21 13.92 9.33
C ARG A 68 -7.93 12.90 8.23
N ARG A 69 -8.49 11.69 8.39
CA ARG A 69 -8.43 10.62 7.39
C ARG A 69 -9.33 10.94 6.19
N SER A 70 -8.79 10.88 4.97
CA SER A 70 -9.60 11.03 3.74
C SER A 70 -10.33 9.74 3.37
N GLU A 71 -11.27 9.83 2.42
CA GLU A 71 -11.92 8.64 1.87
C GLU A 71 -10.92 7.71 1.16
N TYR A 72 -9.93 8.29 0.47
CA TYR A 72 -8.81 7.53 -0.09
C TYR A 72 -8.07 6.72 0.98
N ASP A 73 -7.69 7.35 2.10
CA ASP A 73 -6.94 6.67 3.16
C ASP A 73 -7.76 5.54 3.80
N ARG A 74 -9.07 5.74 3.96
CA ARG A 74 -9.99 4.71 4.44
C ARG A 74 -10.07 3.52 3.48
N ILE A 75 -10.23 3.78 2.19
CA ILE A 75 -10.31 2.74 1.16
C ILE A 75 -8.99 1.97 1.11
N MET A 76 -7.85 2.64 1.12
CA MET A 76 -6.53 2.00 1.14
C MET A 76 -6.34 1.09 2.36
N LEU A 77 -6.73 1.54 3.55
CA LEU A 77 -6.70 0.70 4.76
C LEU A 77 -7.62 -0.51 4.64
N ARG A 78 -8.85 -0.31 4.14
CA ARG A 78 -9.76 -1.43 3.91
C ARG A 78 -9.23 -2.40 2.88
N LEU A 79 -8.64 -1.93 1.78
CA LEU A 79 -8.00 -2.77 0.76
C LEU A 79 -6.84 -3.59 1.35
N HIS A 80 -5.99 -2.96 2.18
CA HIS A 80 -4.94 -3.66 2.93
C HIS A 80 -5.55 -4.79 3.77
N ASP A 81 -6.58 -4.51 4.56
CA ASP A 81 -7.17 -5.46 5.50
C ASP A 81 -7.93 -6.59 4.79
N VAL A 82 -8.84 -6.27 3.86
CA VAL A 82 -9.62 -7.29 3.14
C VAL A 82 -8.72 -8.18 2.29
N GLY A 83 -7.70 -7.62 1.63
CA GLY A 83 -6.75 -8.40 0.86
C GLY A 83 -5.90 -9.32 1.73
N LYS A 84 -5.54 -8.89 2.96
CA LYS A 84 -4.78 -9.69 3.91
C LYS A 84 -5.63 -10.80 4.55
N LEU A 85 -6.89 -10.52 4.86
CA LEU A 85 -7.81 -11.44 5.54
C LEU A 85 -8.48 -12.45 4.58
N ASP A 86 -8.45 -12.20 3.27
CA ASP A 86 -9.00 -13.12 2.28
C ASP A 86 -8.07 -14.31 2.03
N ALA A 87 -8.37 -15.43 2.70
CA ALA A 87 -7.58 -16.66 2.61
C ALA A 87 -7.53 -17.24 1.18
N GLY A 88 -8.63 -17.14 0.42
CA GLY A 88 -8.69 -17.63 -0.96
C GLY A 88 -7.74 -16.86 -1.88
N TYR A 89 -7.69 -15.53 -1.72
CA TYR A 89 -6.73 -14.68 -2.41
C TYR A 89 -5.30 -14.89 -1.94
N GLN A 90 -5.09 -15.11 -0.64
CA GLN A 90 -3.78 -15.44 -0.10
C GLN A 90 -3.28 -16.84 -0.52
N ALA A 91 -4.15 -17.76 -0.89
CA ALA A 91 -3.75 -19.04 -1.47
C ALA A 91 -3.52 -18.93 -2.98
N ASN A 92 -4.49 -18.39 -3.72
CA ASN A 92 -4.58 -18.57 -5.18
C ASN A 92 -4.31 -17.30 -6.00
N GLY A 93 -4.12 -16.14 -5.36
CA GLY A 93 -3.88 -14.88 -6.06
C GLY A 93 -2.56 -14.91 -6.87
N PRO A 94 -2.47 -14.23 -8.03
CA PRO A 94 -1.25 -14.19 -8.83
C PRO A 94 -0.09 -13.61 -8.03
N LYS A 95 1.02 -14.37 -7.94
CA LYS A 95 2.22 -13.99 -7.18
C LYS A 95 3.48 -14.40 -7.94
N ALA A 96 4.37 -13.45 -8.15
CA ALA A 96 5.73 -13.71 -8.60
C ALA A 96 6.67 -13.77 -7.39
N ALA A 97 7.51 -14.80 -7.33
CA ALA A 97 8.60 -14.86 -6.37
C ALA A 97 9.76 -13.99 -6.86
N VAL A 98 10.27 -13.12 -5.99
CA VAL A 98 11.44 -12.29 -6.27
C VAL A 98 12.42 -12.47 -5.13
N SER A 99 13.69 -12.72 -5.46
CA SER A 99 14.75 -12.91 -4.48
C SER A 99 15.77 -11.79 -4.64
N PHE A 100 15.93 -10.97 -3.60
CA PHE A 100 16.92 -9.89 -3.58
C PHE A 100 18.18 -10.38 -2.84
N ALA A 101 19.28 -10.54 -3.56
CA ALA A 101 20.55 -10.97 -2.98
C ALA A 101 21.07 -9.96 -1.93
N ALA A 102 21.95 -10.41 -1.03
CA ALA A 102 22.64 -9.50 -0.12
C ALA A 102 23.41 -8.42 -0.90
N GLY A 103 23.45 -7.20 -0.37
CA GLY A 103 24.00 -6.02 -1.04
C GLY A 103 23.09 -5.39 -2.11
N THR A 104 21.97 -6.01 -2.45
CA THR A 104 21.03 -5.46 -3.44
C THR A 104 20.19 -4.35 -2.83
N THR A 105 20.03 -3.26 -3.57
CA THR A 105 19.10 -2.16 -3.27
C THR A 105 17.96 -2.17 -4.28
N TRP A 106 16.73 -1.96 -3.81
CA TRP A 106 15.56 -1.82 -4.68
C TRP A 106 14.63 -0.73 -4.17
N LEU A 107 13.81 -0.24 -5.09
CA LEU A 107 12.87 0.85 -4.85
C LEU A 107 11.48 0.43 -5.36
N CYS A 108 10.44 0.68 -4.59
CA CYS A 108 9.08 0.48 -5.07
C CYS A 108 8.08 1.42 -4.41
N PHE A 109 7.00 1.70 -5.13
CA PHE A 109 5.81 2.34 -4.56
C PHE A 109 5.01 1.29 -3.80
N THR A 110 5.17 1.19 -2.50
CA THR A 110 4.56 0.13 -1.68
C THR A 110 3.07 0.33 -1.47
N ASP A 111 2.56 1.54 -1.70
CA ASP A 111 1.13 1.86 -1.79
C ASP A 111 0.46 1.34 -3.07
N GLN A 112 1.24 0.86 -4.05
CA GLN A 112 0.74 0.40 -5.34
C GLN A 112 1.17 -1.05 -5.63
N VAL A 113 2.44 -1.38 -5.37
CA VAL A 113 2.96 -2.72 -5.57
C VAL A 113 2.47 -3.61 -4.44
N LEU A 114 1.67 -4.63 -4.79
CA LEU A 114 1.32 -5.66 -3.84
C LEU A 114 2.58 -6.46 -3.50
N HIS A 115 2.96 -6.47 -2.23
CA HIS A 115 4.18 -7.13 -1.80
C HIS A 115 4.00 -7.87 -0.47
N ALA A 116 4.86 -8.86 -0.24
CA ALA A 116 5.01 -9.56 1.03
C ALA A 116 6.46 -10.07 1.15
N ALA A 117 7.14 -9.70 2.23
CA ALA A 117 8.42 -10.31 2.58
C ALA A 117 8.16 -11.66 3.26
N VAL A 118 8.68 -12.75 2.68
CA VAL A 118 8.42 -14.13 3.15
C VAL A 118 9.62 -14.74 3.88
N ALA A 119 10.84 -14.30 3.58
CA ALA A 119 12.05 -14.72 4.26
C ALA A 119 13.17 -13.68 4.14
N GLY A 120 14.24 -13.87 4.91
CA GLY A 120 15.40 -12.99 5.00
C GLY A 120 15.39 -12.11 6.25
N HIS A 121 16.56 -11.63 6.62
CA HIS A 121 16.80 -10.78 7.78
C HIS A 121 17.70 -9.60 7.38
N CYS A 122 17.93 -8.65 8.30
CA CYS A 122 18.84 -7.52 8.10
C CYS A 122 18.59 -6.71 6.82
N ALA A 123 17.61 -5.80 6.87
CA ALA A 123 17.36 -4.87 5.77
C ALA A 123 17.15 -3.46 6.28
N LEU A 124 17.77 -2.50 5.60
CA LEU A 124 17.50 -1.09 5.77
C LEU A 124 16.31 -0.69 4.91
N GLU A 125 15.49 0.22 5.42
CA GLU A 125 14.38 0.81 4.69
C GLU A 125 14.33 2.32 4.93
N GLN A 126 14.13 3.09 3.85
CA GLN A 126 13.81 4.51 3.91
C GLN A 126 12.50 4.77 3.18
N THR A 127 11.56 5.43 3.86
CA THR A 127 10.30 5.87 3.25
C THR A 127 10.41 7.33 2.81
N PHE A 128 9.96 7.62 1.59
CA PHE A 128 9.80 8.95 1.02
C PHE A 128 8.34 9.19 0.68
N HIS A 129 7.87 10.42 0.90
CA HIS A 129 6.52 10.83 0.52
C HIS A 129 6.58 11.73 -0.70
N LEU A 130 5.87 11.35 -1.76
CA LEU A 130 5.84 12.10 -3.01
C LEU A 130 4.42 12.62 -3.30
N PRO A 131 4.22 13.94 -3.53
CA PRO A 131 2.95 14.46 -4.00
C PRO A 131 2.57 13.87 -5.36
N VAL A 132 1.30 13.50 -5.57
CA VAL A 132 0.82 12.94 -6.85
C VAL A 132 1.06 13.91 -8.01
N ALA A 133 0.93 15.21 -7.78
CA ALA A 133 1.19 16.24 -8.78
C ALA A 133 2.66 16.31 -9.25
N ALA A 134 3.60 15.76 -8.47
CA ALA A 134 5.02 15.71 -8.82
C ALA A 134 5.39 14.44 -9.61
N MET A 135 4.44 13.54 -9.88
CA MET A 135 4.68 12.37 -10.71
C MET A 135 4.65 12.73 -12.20
N THR A 136 5.48 12.07 -13.02
CA THR A 136 5.37 12.14 -14.49
C THR A 136 4.03 11.62 -15.00
N HIS A 137 3.46 10.61 -14.32
CA HIS A 137 2.19 9.97 -14.67
C HIS A 137 1.22 9.94 -13.48
N PRO A 138 0.65 11.09 -13.06
CA PRO A 138 -0.24 11.17 -11.90
C PRO A 138 -1.47 10.25 -12.02
N GLU A 139 -1.93 9.99 -13.25
CA GLU A 139 -3.07 9.13 -13.58
C GLU A 139 -2.86 7.65 -13.21
N ARG A 140 -1.60 7.24 -13.02
CA ARG A 140 -1.24 5.87 -12.60
C ARG A 140 -1.19 5.71 -11.08
N SER A 141 -1.33 6.79 -10.31
CA SER A 141 -1.33 6.72 -8.85
C SER A 141 -2.52 5.91 -8.32
N PRO A 142 -2.37 5.23 -7.17
CA PRO A 142 -3.48 4.55 -6.49
C PRO A 142 -4.68 5.47 -6.28
N LEU A 143 -4.44 6.75 -5.95
CA LEU A 143 -5.50 7.75 -5.82
C LEU A 143 -6.33 7.86 -7.11
N ARG A 144 -5.70 8.18 -8.25
CA ARG A 144 -6.41 8.37 -9.51
C ARG A 144 -7.04 7.08 -10.02
N VAL A 145 -6.41 5.92 -9.77
CA VAL A 145 -7.00 4.61 -10.08
C VAL A 145 -8.28 4.39 -9.26
N LEU A 146 -8.25 4.64 -7.95
CA LEU A 146 -9.41 4.46 -7.09
C LEU A 146 -10.53 5.46 -7.41
N GLU A 147 -10.20 6.71 -7.72
CA GLU A 147 -11.20 7.71 -8.15
C GLU A 147 -11.93 7.27 -9.42
N ARG A 148 -11.20 6.73 -10.40
CA ARG A 148 -11.81 6.18 -11.63
C ARG A 148 -12.69 4.97 -11.33
N LEU A 149 -12.22 4.04 -10.52
CA LEU A 149 -12.98 2.83 -10.16
C LEU A 149 -14.22 3.16 -9.30
N ALA A 150 -14.13 4.17 -8.45
CA ALA A 150 -15.22 4.60 -7.58
C ALA A 150 -16.19 5.60 -8.24
N GLY A 151 -15.82 6.17 -9.40
CA GLY A 151 -16.60 7.19 -10.10
C GLY A 151 -16.73 8.52 -9.34
N ARG A 152 -15.83 8.81 -8.39
CA ARG A 152 -15.89 10.01 -7.54
C ARG A 152 -14.51 10.45 -7.04
N VAL A 153 -14.39 11.72 -6.70
CA VAL A 153 -13.19 12.29 -6.06
C VAL A 153 -13.09 11.77 -4.61
N LEU A 154 -11.88 11.42 -4.17
CA LEU A 154 -11.65 10.75 -2.87
C LEU A 154 -10.88 11.60 -1.85
N ILE A 155 -10.48 12.82 -2.22
CA ILE A 155 -9.75 13.78 -1.38
C ILE A 155 -10.33 15.18 -1.57
#